data_AF-B8RJ72-F1
#
_entry.id   AF-B8RJ72-F1
#
_cell.length_a   1.000
_cell.length_b   1.000
_cell.length_c   1.000
_cell.angle_alpha   90.00
_cell.angle_beta   90.00
_cell.angle_gamma   90.00
#
_symmetry.space_group_name_H-M   'P 1'
#
loop_
_entity.id
_entity.type
_entity.pdbx_description
1 polymer ?
#
loop_
_entity_poly.entity_id
_entity_poly.type
_entity_poly.pdbx_seq_one_letter_code
_entity_poly.pdbx_strand_id
1 'polypeptide(L)'
;ACASLCCALVVFKREKFGGKWKRHSTLPRYKLPPTAIAMQPNSPVLAAVFADHKIFQYDFGEYRFTFSSYLKLDKLGGSIGQPVRGIVFDPRNDDAMILQHDSDLLVLHFEVEDDADGGQTERKRRTSGGKAGNDEEEVVPRKKYSMQVLKKYTRLVDTRWFGRDEMLVVEANPLSMVEHLPPAFRRKIFGTA
;
A
#
# COMPACT_ATOMS: atom_id res chain seq x y z
N ALA A 1 11.73 11.55 -5.85
CA ALA A 1 11.73 10.12 -6.20
C ALA A 1 11.95 9.31 -4.92
N CYS A 2 11.46 8.08 -4.86
CA CYS A 2 11.70 7.17 -3.74
C CYS A 2 12.24 5.83 -4.28
N ALA A 3 13.04 5.14 -3.48
CA ALA A 3 13.56 3.83 -3.79
C ALA A 3 13.64 2.97 -2.54
N SER A 4 13.64 1.66 -2.74
CA SER A 4 13.87 0.66 -1.70
C SER A 4 15.17 -0.07 -1.97
N LEU A 5 15.99 -0.26 -0.94
CA LEU A 5 17.14 -1.16 -0.97
C LEU A 5 17.28 -1.85 0.39
N CYS A 6 17.32 -3.18 0.40
CA CYS A 6 17.51 -3.98 1.62
C CYS A 6 16.59 -3.54 2.78
N CYS A 7 15.28 -3.46 2.50
CA CYS A 7 14.22 -3.05 3.43
C CYS A 7 14.33 -1.61 3.99
N ALA A 8 15.22 -0.79 3.42
CA ALA A 8 15.32 0.63 3.72
C ALA A 8 14.63 1.43 2.62
N LEU A 9 13.79 2.37 3.00
CA LEU A 9 13.15 3.31 2.08
C LEU A 9 13.93 4.62 2.07
N VAL A 10 14.40 5.02 0.90
CA VAL A 10 15.21 6.22 0.71
C VAL A 10 14.47 7.16 -0.22
N VAL A 11 14.35 8.42 0.21
CA VAL A 11 13.73 9.49 -0.58
C VAL A 11 14.82 10.40 -1.13
N PHE A 12 14.67 10.74 -2.40
CA PHE A 12 15.57 11.61 -3.14
C PHE A 12 14.83 12.87 -3.58
N LYS A 13 15.47 14.01 -3.35
CA LYS A 13 15.02 15.33 -3.81
C LYS A 13 15.90 15.76 -4.98
N ARG A 14 15.26 16.28 -6.02
CA ARG A 14 15.98 16.90 -7.14
C ARG A 14 16.29 18.34 -6.80
N GLU A 15 17.53 18.75 -6.97
CA GLU A 15 17.93 20.15 -6.76
C GLU A 15 17.35 21.03 -7.87
N LYS A 16 16.85 22.22 -7.47
CA LYS A 16 16.31 23.21 -8.42
C LYS A 16 17.38 23.70 -9.39
N PHE A 17 18.61 23.89 -8.89
CA PHE A 17 19.76 24.31 -9.67
C PHE A 17 20.66 23.11 -9.97
N GLY A 18 21.00 22.88 -11.23
CA GLY A 18 21.88 21.80 -11.67
C GLY A 18 21.22 20.42 -11.83
N GLY A 19 19.96 20.26 -11.41
CA GLY A 19 19.13 19.09 -11.74
C GLY A 19 19.59 17.75 -11.14
N LYS A 20 20.58 17.76 -10.25
CA LYS A 20 21.14 16.57 -9.60
C LYS A 20 20.17 16.02 -8.56
N TRP A 21 20.17 14.70 -8.40
CA TRP A 21 19.42 14.03 -7.33
C TRP A 21 20.29 13.94 -6.08
N LYS A 22 19.74 14.38 -4.94
CA LYS A 22 20.37 14.22 -3.63
C LYS A 22 19.48 13.40 -2.72
N ARG A 23 20.13 12.58 -1.87
CA ARG A 23 19.43 11.87 -0.80
C ARG A 23 18.80 12.91 0.14
N HIS A 24 17.50 12.81 0.33
CA HIS A 24 16.74 13.70 1.19
C HIS A 24 16.57 13.11 2.59
N SER A 25 16.00 11.91 2.68
CA SER A 25 15.76 11.23 3.95
C SER A 25 15.78 9.70 3.76
N THR A 26 15.91 8.99 4.87
CA THR A 26 15.80 7.52 4.93
C THR A 26 14.82 7.19 6.05
N LEU A 27 13.76 6.46 5.72
CA LEU A 27 12.79 6.03 6.73
C LEU A 27 13.37 4.92 7.59
N PRO A 28 12.82 4.72 8.81
CA PRO A 28 13.13 3.54 9.62
C PRO A 28 12.99 2.25 8.82
N ARG A 29 13.98 1.36 8.97
CA ARG A 29 13.99 0.08 8.25
C ARG A 29 12.92 -0.82 8.82
N TYR A 30 12.18 -1.48 7.93
CA TYR A 30 11.29 -2.58 8.32
C TYR A 30 11.99 -3.92 8.12
N LYS A 31 11.53 -4.96 8.81
CA LYS A 31 12.13 -6.31 8.73
C LYS A 31 11.99 -6.94 7.34
N LEU A 32 10.93 -6.60 6.62
CA LEU A 32 10.60 -7.17 5.31
C LEU A 32 10.75 -6.13 4.20
N PRO A 33 11.01 -6.55 2.96
CA PRO A 33 11.11 -5.63 1.84
C PRO A 33 9.73 -5.06 1.47
N PRO A 34 9.66 -3.79 1.07
CA PRO A 34 8.45 -3.20 0.51
C PRO A 34 8.18 -3.79 -0.87
N THR A 35 6.93 -4.11 -1.15
CA THR A 35 6.47 -4.63 -2.45
C THR A 35 5.90 -3.54 -3.34
N ALA A 36 5.38 -2.47 -2.75
CA ALA A 36 4.91 -1.30 -3.47
C ALA A 36 5.19 -0.02 -2.66
N ILE A 37 5.53 1.06 -3.36
CA ILE A 37 5.80 2.38 -2.78
C ILE A 37 5.21 3.45 -3.69
N ALA A 38 4.59 4.48 -3.11
CA ALA A 38 4.08 5.62 -3.85
C ALA A 38 4.09 6.88 -3.00
N MET A 39 4.34 8.03 -3.63
CA MET A 39 4.16 9.34 -3.00
C MET A 39 2.85 9.95 -3.47
N GLN A 40 2.12 10.55 -2.53
CA GLN A 40 0.87 11.24 -2.83
C GLN A 40 1.14 12.48 -3.68
N PRO A 41 0.38 12.71 -4.77
CA PRO A 41 0.51 13.93 -5.54
C PRO A 41 0.27 15.17 -4.66
N ASN A 42 1.10 16.20 -4.80
CA ASN A 42 0.97 17.49 -4.10
C ASN A 42 1.00 17.43 -2.56
N SER A 43 1.29 16.27 -1.97
CA SER A 43 1.37 16.07 -0.52
C SER A 43 2.72 15.45 -0.15
N PRO A 44 3.32 15.80 1.01
CA PRO A 44 4.56 15.19 1.49
C PRO A 44 4.34 13.78 2.08
N VAL A 45 3.28 13.08 1.71
CA VAL A 45 2.95 11.74 2.22
C VAL A 45 3.49 10.64 1.31
N LEU A 46 4.16 9.66 1.91
CA LEU A 46 4.60 8.42 1.27
C LEU A 46 3.81 7.25 1.84
N ALA A 47 3.24 6.42 0.97
CA ALA A 47 2.71 5.12 1.33
C ALA A 47 3.68 4.02 0.91
N ALA A 48 3.79 2.99 1.75
CA ALA A 48 4.52 1.78 1.44
C ALA A 48 3.75 0.56 1.94
N VAL A 49 3.75 -0.51 1.13
CA VAL A 49 3.21 -1.82 1.49
C VAL A 49 4.34 -2.84 1.46
N PHE A 50 4.32 -3.78 2.41
CA PHE A 50 5.35 -4.79 2.63
C PHE A 50 4.85 -6.20 2.30
N ALA A 51 5.79 -7.13 2.19
CA ALA A 51 5.51 -8.53 1.86
C ALA A 51 4.58 -9.25 2.85
N ASP A 52 4.46 -8.77 4.09
CA ASP A 52 3.51 -9.27 5.10
C ASP A 52 2.17 -8.50 5.10
N HIS A 53 1.89 -7.75 4.04
CA HIS A 53 0.73 -6.87 3.90
C HIS A 53 0.62 -5.81 4.99
N LYS A 54 1.73 -5.51 5.68
CA LYS A 54 1.81 -4.29 6.47
C LYS A 54 1.81 -3.10 5.52
N ILE A 55 1.04 -2.09 5.87
CA ILE A 55 0.97 -0.82 5.18
C ILE A 55 1.27 0.30 6.16
N PHE A 56 1.98 1.33 5.69
CA PHE A 56 2.07 2.58 6.42
C PHE A 56 1.95 3.79 5.51
N GLN A 57 1.62 4.92 6.12
CA GLN A 57 1.80 6.26 5.57
C GLN A 57 2.78 7.03 6.46
N TYR A 58 3.72 7.71 5.83
CA TYR A 58 4.71 8.55 6.48
C TYR A 58 4.64 9.95 5.90
N ASP A 59 4.49 10.95 6.76
CA ASP A 59 4.44 12.36 6.38
C ASP A 59 5.82 13.00 6.58
N PHE A 60 6.40 13.56 5.51
CA PHE A 60 7.68 14.26 5.57
C PHE A 60 7.59 15.72 6.03
N GLY A 61 6.40 16.31 6.08
CA GLY A 61 6.17 17.61 6.69
C GLY A 61 6.26 17.53 8.21
N GLU A 62 5.61 16.53 8.80
CA GLU A 62 5.61 16.29 10.25
C GLU A 62 6.69 15.30 10.72
N TYR A 63 7.39 14.65 9.78
CA TYR A 63 8.40 13.62 10.04
C TYR A 63 7.92 12.43 10.90
N ARG A 64 6.64 12.06 10.79
CA ARG A 64 6.03 10.97 11.57
C ARG A 64 5.16 10.04 10.72
N PHE A 65 4.89 8.86 11.27
CA PHE A 65 3.92 7.93 10.69
C PHE A 65 2.50 8.42 10.97
N THR A 66 1.72 8.68 9.92
CA THR A 66 0.31 9.09 10.04
C THR A 66 -0.65 7.91 10.03
N PHE A 67 -0.19 6.76 9.53
CA PHE A 67 -0.96 5.51 9.54
C PHE A 67 0.00 4.30 9.51
N SER A 68 -0.34 3.24 10.24
CA SER A 68 0.37 1.95 10.16
C SER A 68 -0.56 0.83 10.60
N SER A 69 -0.84 -0.13 9.71
CA SER A 69 -1.68 -1.28 10.00
C SER A 69 -1.36 -2.46 9.10
N TYR A 70 -2.01 -3.60 9.34
CA TYR A 70 -1.99 -4.76 8.43
C TYR A 70 -3.27 -4.77 7.61
N LEU A 71 -3.15 -5.03 6.30
CA LEU A 71 -4.29 -5.17 5.40
C LEU A 71 -5.05 -6.45 5.74
N LYS A 72 -6.36 -6.32 5.96
CA LYS A 72 -7.27 -7.45 6.26
C LYS A 72 -7.71 -8.13 4.96
N LEU A 73 -6.79 -8.86 4.33
CA LEU A 73 -7.01 -9.52 3.03
C LEU A 73 -7.82 -10.83 3.11
N ASP A 74 -8.19 -11.27 4.32
CA ASP A 74 -8.88 -12.56 4.56
C ASP A 74 -10.16 -12.73 3.73
N LYS A 75 -10.81 -11.61 3.37
CA LYS A 75 -12.04 -11.58 2.57
C LYS A 75 -11.81 -11.82 1.07
N LEU A 76 -10.56 -11.80 0.60
CA LEU A 76 -10.21 -11.94 -0.83
C LEU A 76 -9.96 -13.39 -1.28
N GLY A 77 -9.99 -14.36 -0.36
CA GLY A 77 -9.89 -15.79 -0.71
C GLY A 77 -8.49 -16.20 -1.19
N GLY A 78 -8.39 -16.97 -2.26
CA GLY A 78 -7.15 -17.65 -2.71
C GLY A 78 -5.96 -16.75 -3.06
N SER A 79 -6.11 -15.43 -3.03
CA SER A 79 -5.06 -14.44 -3.28
C SER A 79 -4.40 -13.87 -2.01
N ILE A 80 -4.76 -14.33 -0.80
CA ILE A 80 -4.20 -13.82 0.48
C ILE A 80 -2.67 -13.80 0.53
N GLY A 81 -1.99 -14.76 -0.12
CA GLY A 81 -0.52 -14.83 -0.14
C GLY A 81 0.17 -13.98 -1.22
N GLN A 82 -0.58 -13.28 -2.07
CA GLN A 82 -0.01 -12.50 -3.17
C GLN A 82 0.39 -11.10 -2.72
N PRO A 83 1.59 -10.61 -3.04
CA PRO A 83 2.00 -9.28 -2.64
C PRO A 83 1.19 -8.20 -3.35
N VAL A 84 0.98 -7.06 -2.67
CA VAL A 84 0.49 -5.85 -3.33
C VAL A 84 1.58 -5.35 -4.27
N ARG A 85 1.26 -5.22 -5.57
CA ARG A 85 2.21 -4.88 -6.63
C ARG A 85 2.26 -3.39 -6.94
N GLY A 86 1.19 -2.66 -6.65
CA GLY A 86 1.06 -1.24 -6.99
C GLY A 86 0.23 -0.47 -5.99
N ILE A 87 0.56 0.81 -5.84
CA ILE A 87 -0.17 1.79 -5.03
C ILE A 87 -0.43 3.00 -5.93
N VAL A 88 -1.67 3.48 -5.94
CA VAL A 88 -2.09 4.64 -6.70
C VAL A 88 -2.99 5.50 -5.81
N PHE A 89 -2.64 6.77 -5.61
CA PHE A 89 -3.48 7.72 -4.87
C PHE A 89 -4.58 8.27 -5.77
N ASP A 90 -5.79 8.51 -5.25
CA ASP A 90 -6.83 9.23 -5.99
C ASP A 90 -6.49 10.73 -5.99
N PRO A 91 -6.25 11.37 -7.14
CA PRO A 91 -5.90 12.79 -7.20
C PRO A 91 -7.07 13.71 -6.80
N ARG A 92 -8.28 13.18 -6.64
CA ARG A 92 -9.49 13.92 -6.25
C ARG A 92 -9.81 13.76 -4.76
N ASN A 93 -9.25 12.75 -4.11
CA ASN A 93 -9.53 12.42 -2.72
C ASN A 93 -8.27 11.94 -2.01
N ASP A 94 -7.71 12.81 -1.16
CA ASP A 94 -6.50 12.55 -0.39
C ASP A 94 -6.66 11.44 0.66
N ASP A 95 -7.90 11.13 1.04
CA ASP A 95 -8.24 10.05 1.98
C ASP A 95 -8.55 8.73 1.26
N ALA A 96 -8.38 8.66 -0.07
CA ALA A 96 -8.57 7.43 -0.84
C ALA A 96 -7.28 6.99 -1.53
N MET A 97 -7.01 5.69 -1.46
CA MET A 97 -5.87 5.06 -2.11
C MET A 97 -6.27 3.73 -2.72
N ILE A 98 -5.80 3.48 -3.93
CA ILE A 98 -6.07 2.27 -4.70
C ILE A 98 -4.84 1.37 -4.65
N LEU A 99 -5.06 0.10 -4.32
CA LEU A 99 -4.04 -0.94 -4.31
C LEU A 99 -4.27 -1.92 -5.46
N GLN A 100 -3.18 -2.29 -6.12
CA GLN A 100 -3.16 -3.40 -7.08
C GLN A 100 -2.70 -4.67 -6.36
N HIS A 101 -3.62 -5.60 -6.15
CA HIS A 101 -3.38 -6.86 -5.44
C HIS A 101 -3.76 -8.04 -6.33
N ASP A 102 -2.76 -8.75 -6.84
CA ASP A 102 -2.92 -9.79 -7.86
C ASP A 102 -3.75 -9.30 -9.06
N SER A 103 -4.99 -9.77 -9.20
CA SER A 103 -5.93 -9.40 -10.26
C SER A 103 -7.06 -8.48 -9.76
N ASP A 104 -7.03 -8.08 -8.50
CA ASP A 104 -8.03 -7.24 -7.85
C ASP A 104 -7.50 -5.82 -7.67
N LEU A 105 -8.36 -4.84 -7.94
CA LEU A 105 -8.17 -3.46 -7.48
C LEU A 105 -8.93 -3.26 -6.17
N LEU A 106 -8.22 -2.81 -5.15
CA LEU A 106 -8.77 -2.54 -3.82
C LEU A 106 -8.77 -1.05 -3.57
N VAL A 107 -9.85 -0.49 -3.04
CA VAL A 107 -9.88 0.88 -2.53
C VAL A 107 -9.74 0.83 -1.02
N LEU A 108 -8.81 1.63 -0.51
CA LEU A 108 -8.69 1.98 0.89
C LEU A 108 -9.20 3.40 1.08
N HIS A 109 -10.16 3.55 1.98
CA HIS A 109 -10.60 4.85 2.48
C HIS A 109 -10.10 5.02 3.91
N PHE A 110 -9.45 6.15 4.18
CA PHE A 110 -8.95 6.52 5.48
C PHE A 110 -9.96 7.44 6.18
N GLU A 111 -10.26 7.14 7.44
CA GLU A 111 -11.16 7.93 8.26
C GLU A 111 -10.39 8.40 9.49
N VAL A 112 -10.52 9.68 9.83
CA VAL A 112 -9.99 10.22 11.09
C VAL A 112 -10.95 9.78 12.20
N GLU A 113 -10.44 9.08 13.22
CA GLU A 113 -11.23 8.90 14.43
C GLU A 113 -11.33 10.26 15.15
N ASP A 114 -12.52 10.85 15.15
CA ASP A 114 -12.86 11.86 16.13
C ASP A 114 -13.04 11.14 17.47
N ASP A 115 -12.24 11.48 18.48
CA ASP A 115 -12.36 10.99 19.87
C ASP A 115 -13.63 11.53 20.58
N ALA A 116 -14.74 11.71 19.84
CA ALA A 116 -15.99 12.28 20.33
C ALA A 116 -17.00 11.23 20.82
N ASP A 117 -16.71 9.92 20.72
CA ASP A 117 -17.58 8.88 21.28
C ASP A 117 -16.95 8.25 22.53
N GLY A 118 -17.35 8.78 23.69
CA GLY A 118 -17.00 8.33 25.03
C GLY A 118 -17.60 6.96 25.37
N GLY A 119 -17.26 5.93 24.61
CA GLY A 119 -17.59 4.54 24.91
C GLY A 119 -16.53 3.91 25.81
N GLN A 120 -16.69 4.07 27.14
CA GLN A 120 -15.91 3.34 28.14
C GLN A 120 -15.95 1.83 27.84
N THR A 121 -14.86 1.29 27.31
CA THR A 121 -14.59 -0.15 27.41
C THR A 121 -13.45 -0.32 28.39
N GLU A 122 -13.80 -0.56 29.65
CA GLU A 122 -12.86 -0.86 30.73
C GLU A 122 -11.99 -2.06 30.36
N ARG A 123 -10.79 -1.80 29.84
CA ARG A 123 -9.73 -2.81 29.81
C ARG A 123 -9.14 -2.90 31.20
N LYS A 124 -9.62 -3.90 31.94
CA LYS A 124 -9.12 -4.37 33.24
C LYS A 124 -7.57 -4.41 33.24
N ARG A 125 -6.95 -3.40 33.87
CA ARG A 125 -5.50 -3.33 34.12
C ARG A 125 -5.08 -4.56 34.92
N ARG A 126 -4.27 -5.43 34.32
CA ARG A 126 -3.45 -6.38 35.07
C ARG A 126 -2.31 -5.59 35.72
N THR A 127 -2.28 -5.62 37.05
CA THR A 127 -1.28 -4.99 37.89
C THR A 127 0.07 -5.70 37.77
N SER A 128 1.10 -4.97 37.35
CA SER A 128 2.48 -5.24 37.73
C SER A 128 3.22 -3.90 37.79
N GLY A 129 3.65 -3.52 39.00
CA GLY A 129 4.30 -2.23 39.26
C GLY A 129 5.64 -2.07 38.55
N GLY A 130 6.02 -0.81 38.35
CA GLY A 130 7.38 -0.44 37.97
C GLY A 130 7.48 0.88 37.19
N LYS A 131 7.72 1.97 37.94
CA LYS A 131 8.28 3.28 37.55
C LYS A 131 7.56 4.12 36.49
N ALA A 132 7.05 5.25 36.98
CA ALA A 132 6.66 6.42 36.22
C ALA A 132 7.85 6.97 35.41
N GLY A 133 7.75 6.88 34.09
CA GLY A 133 8.43 7.75 33.14
C GLY A 133 7.35 8.63 32.53
N ASN A 134 7.47 9.94 32.74
CA ASN A 134 6.58 10.97 32.22
C ASN A 134 6.95 11.20 30.74
N ASP A 135 6.51 10.32 29.86
CA ASP A 135 6.53 10.58 28.42
C ASP A 135 5.14 11.07 28.05
N GLU A 136 5.06 12.34 27.67
CA GLU A 136 3.90 12.95 27.03
C GLU A 136 3.69 12.24 25.68
N GLU A 137 2.97 11.11 25.71
CA GLU A 137 2.50 10.43 24.50
C GLU A 137 1.54 11.39 23.79
N GLU A 138 2.08 12.15 22.84
CA GLU A 138 1.33 12.95 21.89
C GLU A 138 0.23 12.05 21.30
N VAL A 139 -1.03 12.42 21.53
CA VAL A 139 -2.22 11.64 21.11
C VAL A 139 -2.28 11.70 19.59
N VAL A 140 -1.62 10.75 18.93
CA VAL A 140 -1.65 10.62 17.47
C VAL A 140 -3.07 10.20 17.09
N PRO A 141 -3.80 11.00 16.28
CA PRO A 141 -5.13 10.61 15.81
C PRO A 141 -5.02 9.27 15.09
N ARG A 142 -5.77 8.27 15.59
CA ARG A 142 -5.78 6.95 14.98
C ARG A 142 -6.60 7.03 13.70
N LYS A 143 -5.93 7.02 12.54
CA LYS A 143 -6.62 6.80 11.27
C LYS A 143 -7.13 5.37 11.19
N LYS A 144 -8.45 5.20 11.08
CA LYS A 144 -9.07 3.94 10.66
C LYS A 144 -9.03 3.84 9.15
N TYR A 145 -9.19 2.62 8.65
CA TYR A 145 -9.40 2.40 7.22
C TYR A 145 -10.54 1.43 6.99
N SER A 146 -11.28 1.68 5.90
CA SER A 146 -12.17 0.69 5.29
C SER A 146 -11.55 0.23 3.98
N MET A 147 -11.82 -1.03 3.62
CA MET A 147 -11.29 -1.64 2.40
C MET A 147 -12.42 -2.28 1.61
N GLN A 148 -12.45 -1.99 0.31
CA GLN A 148 -13.44 -2.51 -0.62
C GLN A 148 -12.75 -3.03 -1.89
N VAL A 149 -13.28 -4.11 -2.46
CA VAL A 149 -12.86 -4.57 -3.79
C VAL A 149 -13.57 -3.71 -4.82
N LEU A 150 -12.82 -2.91 -5.58
CA LEU A 150 -13.37 -2.06 -6.62
C LEU A 150 -13.81 -2.89 -7.82
N LYS A 151 -12.88 -3.71 -8.32
CA LYS A 151 -13.06 -4.49 -9.53
C LYS A 151 -12.04 -5.62 -9.59
N LYS A 152 -12.48 -6.74 -10.12
CA LYS A 152 -11.67 -7.91 -10.41
C LYS A 152 -11.42 -8.01 -11.90
N TYR A 153 -10.18 -8.30 -12.26
CA TYR A 153 -9.70 -8.44 -13.62
C TYR A 153 -9.19 -9.87 -13.86
N THR A 154 -8.92 -10.22 -15.11
CA THR A 154 -8.39 -11.57 -15.41
C THR A 154 -6.87 -11.59 -15.27
N ARG A 155 -6.19 -10.55 -15.76
CA ARG A 155 -4.73 -10.40 -15.72
C ARG A 155 -4.34 -8.93 -15.63
N LEU A 156 -4.43 -8.38 -14.43
CA LEU A 156 -4.08 -6.99 -14.17
C LEU A 156 -2.57 -6.78 -14.25
N VAL A 157 -2.12 -5.92 -15.16
CA VAL A 157 -0.71 -5.62 -15.40
C VAL A 157 -0.31 -4.33 -14.70
N ASP A 158 -0.99 -3.23 -15.01
CA ASP A 158 -0.66 -1.90 -14.51
C ASP A 158 -1.93 -1.10 -14.23
N THR A 159 -1.83 -0.14 -13.32
CA THR A 159 -2.91 0.79 -12.97
C THR A 159 -2.32 2.15 -12.66
N ARG A 160 -2.85 3.20 -13.30
CA ARG A 160 -2.38 4.56 -13.11
C ARG A 160 -3.47 5.57 -13.44
N TRP A 161 -3.39 6.75 -12.84
CA TRP A 161 -4.22 7.88 -13.27
C TRP A 161 -3.71 8.48 -14.57
N PHE A 162 -4.64 8.80 -15.45
CA PHE A 162 -4.44 9.62 -16.63
C PHE A 162 -5.18 10.93 -16.43
N GLY A 163 -4.44 11.99 -16.07
CA GLY A 163 -5.07 13.24 -15.66
C GLY A 163 -5.68 13.16 -14.25
N ARG A 164 -6.81 13.84 -14.03
CA ARG A 164 -7.47 13.94 -12.72
C ARG A 164 -8.70 13.05 -12.56
N ASP A 165 -9.41 12.78 -13.65
CA ASP A 165 -10.72 12.13 -13.58
C ASP A 165 -10.77 10.74 -14.23
N GLU A 166 -9.69 10.34 -14.92
CA GLU A 166 -9.63 9.09 -15.67
C GLU A 166 -8.54 8.17 -15.12
N MET A 167 -8.90 6.93 -14.82
CA MET A 167 -7.95 5.89 -14.42
C MET A 167 -7.75 4.91 -15.57
N LEU A 168 -6.49 4.68 -15.92
CA LEU A 168 -6.07 3.71 -16.91
C LEU A 168 -5.70 2.40 -16.21
N VAL A 169 -6.34 1.32 -16.66
CA VAL A 169 -6.09 -0.04 -16.19
C VAL A 169 -5.65 -0.87 -17.39
N VAL A 170 -4.49 -1.52 -17.28
CA VAL A 170 -3.94 -2.37 -18.34
C VAL A 170 -4.13 -3.83 -17.98
N GLU A 171 -4.76 -4.57 -18.89
CA GLU A 171 -4.92 -6.02 -18.79
C GLU A 171 -4.17 -6.74 -19.90
N ALA A 172 -3.62 -7.92 -19.59
CA ALA A 172 -2.99 -8.79 -20.58
C ALA A 172 -3.99 -9.82 -21.12
N ASN A 173 -4.16 -9.86 -22.44
CA ASN A 173 -4.88 -10.95 -23.09
C ASN A 173 -3.97 -12.20 -23.19
N PRO A 174 -4.32 -13.33 -22.54
CA PRO A 174 -3.51 -14.54 -22.59
C PRO A 174 -3.37 -15.11 -24.00
N LEU A 175 -4.37 -14.96 -24.87
CA LEU A 175 -4.32 -15.52 -26.23
C LEU A 175 -3.23 -14.84 -27.07
N SER A 176 -3.13 -13.52 -26.97
CA SER A 176 -2.07 -12.74 -27.63
C SER A 176 -0.67 -13.09 -27.10
N MET A 177 -0.54 -13.49 -25.82
CA MET A 177 0.74 -13.96 -25.29
C MET A 177 1.18 -15.30 -25.90
N VAL A 178 0.24 -16.20 -26.19
CA VAL A 178 0.53 -17.55 -26.70
C VAL A 178 0.99 -17.52 -28.17
N GLU A 179 0.53 -16.54 -28.96
CA GLU A 179 0.94 -16.37 -30.37
C GLU A 179 2.45 -16.18 -30.53
N HIS A 180 3.11 -15.59 -29.54
CA HIS A 180 4.56 -15.35 -29.53
C HIS A 180 5.36 -16.44 -28.80
N LEU A 181 4.69 -17.42 -28.18
CA LEU A 181 5.35 -18.54 -27.55
C LEU A 181 5.66 -19.63 -28.58
N PRO A 182 6.74 -20.41 -28.37
CA PRO A 182 6.99 -21.61 -29.15
C PRO A 182 5.75 -22.52 -29.12
N PRO A 183 5.46 -23.24 -30.22
CA PRO A 183 4.31 -24.12 -30.29
C PRO A 183 4.32 -25.12 -29.13
N ALA A 184 3.22 -25.15 -28.37
CA ALA A 184 3.11 -26.02 -27.21
C ALA A 184 3.17 -27.50 -27.61
N PHE A 185 3.84 -28.30 -26.78
CA PHE A 185 3.89 -29.75 -26.95
C PHE A 185 2.48 -30.35 -26.73
N ARG A 186 1.87 -30.88 -27.80
CA ARG A 186 0.52 -31.47 -27.75
C ARG A 186 0.59 -32.87 -27.15
N ARG A 187 0.08 -33.04 -25.92
CA ARG A 187 -0.12 -34.37 -25.33
C ARG A 187 -1.54 -34.86 -25.61
N LYS A 188 -1.67 -35.97 -26.35
CA LYS A 188 -2.96 -36.61 -26.57
C LYS A 188 -3.45 -37.21 -25.25
N ILE A 189 -4.61 -36.77 -24.77
CA ILE A 189 -5.27 -37.35 -23.60
C ILE A 189 -6.18 -38.47 -24.14
N PHE A 190 -5.97 -39.69 -23.68
CA PHE A 190 -6.83 -40.84 -23.98
C PHE A 190 -7.68 -41.16 -22.75
N GLY A 191 -8.95 -41.51 -22.94
CA GLY A 191 -9.81 -42.02 -21.87
C GLY A 191 -10.76 -41.02 -21.20
N THR A 192 -11.05 -39.87 -21.81
CA THR A 192 -12.19 -39.04 -21.38
C THR A 192 -13.47 -39.64 -21.95
N ALA A 193 -14.25 -40.30 -21.10
CA ALA A 193 -15.62 -40.72 -21.37
C ALA A 193 -16.59 -39.53 -21.25
#